data_AF-A0A9E0F0T0-F1
#
_entry.id   AF-A0A9E0F0T0-F1
#
_cell.length_a   1.000
_cell.length_b   1.000
_cell.length_c   1.000
_cell.angle_alpha   90.00
_cell.angle_beta   90.00
_cell.angle_gamma   90.00
#
_symmetry.space_group_name_H-M   'P 1'
#
loop_
_entity.id
_entity.type
_entity.pdbx_description
1 polymer ?
#
loop_
_entity_poly.entity_id
_entity_poly.type
_entity_poly.pdbx_seq_one_letter_code
_entity_poly.pdbx_strand_id
1 'polypeptide(L)'
;TIGTSNIKVDKKSGDNGEFLEGVTMHVKNSNMGLGANTIIKAKKGVLTSEDDSNYLQLELYDGYYYEDIHPKDFEERKRLPFAKSSFEKYVINIDLTKLNQAEIDDGNVTSEKMLTVPELKITLDSLQKSYNKDVISYADNVVMRSDNIFRKNNPTTTIATSPKESIAKAEPKKDILSIFNATERKQILEMAKSNVTSTEFSIQSNKLDLENKSKNINNHWLAIHEKFVIAYSCLLMFFIGAPLGAIIRKGGLGLPIVFAVLIFITFHFINTFGRKVAQQDEIPPFLGAWMASILMTPFAIMLTYRATNDIGIMINFDWITDPFKKLFNKITQNNDDNN
;
A
#
# COMPACT_ATOMS: atom_id res chain seq x y z
N THR A 1 -11.95 -1.60 21.97
CA THR A 1 -12.68 -0.48 21.35
C THR A 1 -13.54 -1.06 20.25
N ILE A 2 -14.84 -0.74 20.21
CA ILE A 2 -15.76 -1.24 19.20
C ILE A 2 -16.29 -0.03 18.43
N GLY A 3 -15.88 0.15 17.18
CA GLY A 3 -16.21 1.34 16.39
C GLY A 3 -15.73 2.63 17.08
N THR A 4 -16.65 3.57 17.30
CA THR A 4 -16.38 4.85 17.99
C THR A 4 -16.53 4.78 19.52
N SER A 5 -16.75 3.58 20.07
CA SER A 5 -17.08 3.39 21.49
C SER A 5 -16.02 2.57 22.23
N ASN A 6 -15.69 3.00 23.45
CA ASN A 6 -14.84 2.23 24.38
C ASN A 6 -15.70 1.65 25.50
N ILE A 7 -15.56 0.36 25.77
CA ILE A 7 -16.35 -0.38 26.76
C ILE A 7 -15.42 -0.89 27.84
N LYS A 8 -15.69 -0.50 29.08
CA LYS A 8 -15.08 -1.03 30.29
C LYS A 8 -16.12 -1.89 31.01
N VAL A 9 -15.69 -3.04 31.48
CA VAL A 9 -16.51 -3.97 32.27
C VAL A 9 -15.72 -4.34 33.51
N ASP A 10 -16.36 -4.34 34.67
CA ASP A 10 -15.70 -4.65 35.94
C ASP A 10 -15.52 -6.16 36.15
N LYS A 11 -16.53 -6.97 35.79
CA LYS A 11 -16.45 -8.43 35.87
C LYS A 11 -17.20 -9.10 34.73
N LYS A 12 -16.66 -10.21 34.23
CA LYS A 12 -17.25 -11.07 33.21
C LYS A 12 -17.48 -12.47 33.77
N SER A 13 -18.62 -13.08 33.44
CA SER A 13 -18.96 -14.45 33.82
C SER A 13 -19.75 -15.17 32.72
N GLY A 14 -19.83 -16.49 32.79
CA GLY A 14 -20.41 -17.35 31.74
C GLY A 14 -19.34 -18.16 31.01
N ASP A 15 -19.74 -19.22 30.32
CA ASP A 15 -18.82 -20.14 29.63
C ASP A 15 -18.07 -19.43 28.48
N ASN A 16 -18.70 -18.40 27.89
CA ASN A 16 -18.15 -17.55 26.83
C ASN A 16 -17.96 -16.10 27.29
N GLY A 17 -18.12 -15.81 28.59
CA GLY A 17 -18.03 -14.46 29.15
C GLY A 17 -19.20 -13.55 28.75
N GLU A 18 -20.37 -14.13 28.49
CA GLU A 18 -21.58 -13.47 27.99
C GLU A 18 -22.26 -12.54 29.00
N PHE A 19 -22.04 -12.75 30.31
CA PHE A 19 -22.60 -11.92 31.37
C PHE A 19 -21.60 -10.89 31.84
N LEU A 20 -22.00 -9.63 31.84
CA LEU A 20 -21.18 -8.48 32.19
C LEU A 20 -21.75 -7.79 33.44
N GLU A 21 -20.90 -7.52 34.43
CA GLU A 21 -21.25 -6.72 35.61
C GLU A 21 -20.45 -5.42 35.59
N GLY A 22 -21.11 -4.30 35.92
CA GLY A 22 -20.49 -2.98 35.97
C GLY A 22 -20.00 -2.51 34.61
N VAL A 23 -20.93 -2.26 33.68
CA VAL A 23 -20.60 -1.83 32.31
C VAL A 23 -20.54 -0.31 32.24
N THR A 24 -19.41 0.23 31.78
CA THR A 24 -19.25 1.66 31.46
C THR A 24 -18.80 1.78 30.01
N MET A 25 -19.59 2.46 29.19
CA MET A 25 -19.29 2.71 27.78
C MET A 25 -19.11 4.21 27.54
N HIS A 26 -18.04 4.56 26.82
CA HIS A 26 -17.76 5.91 26.33
C HIS A 26 -17.98 5.93 24.82
N VAL A 27 -18.99 6.66 24.35
CA VAL A 27 -19.33 6.77 22.92
C VAL A 27 -18.80 8.10 22.39
N LYS A 28 -17.95 8.05 21.35
CA LYS A 28 -17.50 9.25 20.64
C LYS A 28 -18.49 9.57 19.52
N ASN A 29 -18.97 10.82 19.52
CA ASN A 29 -19.78 11.34 18.42
C ASN A 29 -18.84 11.97 17.38
N SER A 30 -18.87 11.45 16.15
CA SER A 30 -17.95 11.81 15.05
C SER A 30 -18.08 13.26 14.60
N ASN A 31 -19.14 13.97 15.00
CA ASN A 31 -19.52 15.24 14.38
C ASN A 31 -18.82 16.50 14.91
N MET A 32 -18.00 16.43 15.99
CA MET A 32 -17.57 17.68 16.65
C MET A 32 -16.11 17.74 17.13
N GLY A 33 -15.24 16.76 16.86
CA GLY A 33 -13.80 16.85 17.21
C GLY A 33 -13.48 17.01 18.70
N LEU A 34 -14.50 16.93 19.56
CA LEU A 34 -14.45 17.08 21.01
C LEU A 34 -14.81 15.72 21.60
N GLY A 35 -13.81 14.95 22.02
CA GLY A 35 -13.94 13.84 22.99
C GLY A 35 -15.06 12.80 22.81
N ALA A 36 -15.34 12.09 23.90
CA ALA A 36 -16.50 11.20 24.03
C ALA A 36 -17.62 11.99 24.70
N ASN A 37 -18.68 12.32 23.97
CA ASN A 37 -19.76 13.19 24.45
C ASN A 37 -20.88 12.43 25.16
N THR A 38 -20.83 11.09 25.15
CA THR A 38 -21.85 10.26 25.79
C THR A 38 -21.20 9.16 26.63
N ILE A 39 -21.62 9.04 27.88
CA ILE A 39 -21.20 7.98 28.81
C ILE A 39 -22.43 7.18 29.21
N ILE A 40 -22.41 5.88 28.95
CA ILE A 40 -23.47 4.94 29.33
C ILE A 40 -22.94 4.08 30.46
N LYS A 41 -23.64 4.03 31.59
CA LYS A 41 -23.32 3.13 32.72
C LYS A 41 -24.50 2.22 33.00
N ALA A 42 -24.25 0.91 33.10
CA ALA A 42 -25.27 -0.09 33.41
C ALA A 42 -24.76 -1.05 34.47
N LYS A 43 -25.69 -1.55 35.31
CA LYS A 43 -25.34 -2.51 36.36
C LYS A 43 -25.04 -3.89 35.78
N LYS A 44 -25.84 -4.32 34.80
CA LYS A 44 -25.72 -5.63 34.14
C LYS A 44 -25.71 -5.47 32.64
N GLY A 45 -24.99 -6.34 31.95
CA GLY A 45 -25.00 -6.46 30.50
C GLY A 45 -25.00 -7.93 30.07
N VAL A 46 -25.60 -8.22 28.92
CA VAL A 46 -25.61 -9.54 28.30
C VAL A 46 -25.17 -9.38 26.85
N LEU A 47 -24.17 -10.15 26.45
CA LEU A 47 -23.74 -10.28 25.07
C LEU A 47 -24.44 -11.48 24.43
N THR A 48 -25.16 -11.25 23.35
CA THR A 48 -25.82 -12.29 22.56
C THR A 48 -25.31 -12.21 21.13
N SER A 49 -24.86 -13.33 20.59
CA SER A 49 -24.50 -13.50 19.18
C SER A 49 -25.32 -14.65 18.64
N GLU A 50 -25.84 -14.51 17.43
CA GLU A 50 -26.53 -15.58 16.72
C GLU A 50 -25.55 -16.19 15.71
N ASP A 51 -25.53 -17.52 15.58
CA ASP A 51 -24.49 -18.26 14.83
C ASP A 51 -24.39 -17.89 13.34
N ASP A 52 -25.43 -17.28 12.77
CA ASP A 52 -25.52 -16.86 11.35
C ASP A 52 -25.66 -15.33 11.16
N SER A 53 -25.41 -14.56 12.22
CA SER A 53 -25.58 -13.09 12.21
C SER A 53 -24.24 -12.36 12.28
N ASN A 54 -24.04 -11.39 11.39
CA ASN A 54 -22.92 -10.45 11.45
C ASN A 54 -23.09 -9.36 12.54
N TYR A 55 -24.07 -9.52 13.43
CA TYR A 55 -24.35 -8.59 14.52
C TYR A 55 -24.10 -9.22 15.87
N LEU A 56 -23.32 -8.53 16.71
CA LEU A 56 -23.22 -8.80 18.13
C LEU A 56 -24.17 -7.86 18.88
N GLN A 57 -25.09 -8.42 19.66
CA GLN A 57 -26.05 -7.66 20.45
C GLN A 57 -25.56 -7.52 21.89
N LEU A 58 -25.40 -6.28 22.36
CA LEU A 58 -25.13 -5.96 23.76
C LEU A 58 -26.38 -5.38 24.39
N GLU A 59 -27.00 -6.16 25.28
CA GLU A 59 -28.13 -5.71 26.08
C GLU A 59 -27.64 -5.19 27.42
N LEU A 60 -28.01 -3.97 27.78
CA LEU A 60 -27.68 -3.32 29.05
C LEU A 60 -28.93 -3.16 29.90
N TYR A 61 -28.80 -3.45 31.19
CA TYR A 61 -29.91 -3.41 32.16
C TYR A 61 -29.60 -2.47 33.32
N ASP A 62 -30.63 -1.76 33.78
CA ASP A 62 -30.61 -0.84 34.91
C ASP A 62 -29.45 0.17 34.82
N GLY A 63 -29.54 1.07 33.84
CA GLY A 63 -28.48 2.01 33.53
C GLY A 63 -28.91 3.46 33.39
N TYR A 64 -27.90 4.31 33.23
CA TYR A 64 -28.06 5.73 32.97
C TYR A 64 -27.11 6.12 31.83
N TYR A 65 -27.58 6.98 30.93
CA TYR A 65 -26.70 7.65 29.99
C TYR A 65 -26.57 9.13 30.35
N TYR A 66 -25.37 9.64 30.15
CA TYR A 66 -24.96 11.01 30.36
C TYR A 66 -24.51 11.58 29.02
N GLU A 67 -25.01 12.74 28.64
CA GLU A 67 -24.63 13.40 27.39
C GLU A 67 -24.34 14.88 27.62
N ASP A 68 -23.20 15.35 27.12
CA ASP A 68 -22.80 16.75 27.23
C ASP A 68 -23.50 17.60 26.16
N ILE A 69 -24.31 18.56 26.61
CA ILE A 69 -25.06 19.45 25.72
C ILE A 69 -24.15 20.63 25.35
N HIS A 70 -24.04 20.92 24.06
CA HIS A 70 -23.27 22.06 23.57
C HIS A 70 -24.22 23.17 23.09
N PRO A 71 -24.62 24.11 23.96
CA PRO A 71 -25.48 25.23 23.55
C PRO A 71 -24.76 26.14 22.54
N LYS A 72 -25.54 26.78 21.67
CA LYS A 72 -25.02 27.68 20.62
C LYS A 72 -24.41 28.95 21.21
N ASP A 73 -24.89 29.40 22.37
CA ASP A 73 -24.39 30.57 23.07
C ASP A 73 -23.04 30.29 23.76
N PHE A 74 -22.11 31.24 23.70
CA PHE A 74 -20.79 31.13 24.32
C PHE A 74 -20.83 31.23 25.85
N GLU A 75 -21.72 32.04 26.41
CA GLU A 75 -21.83 32.18 27.87
C GLU A 75 -22.47 30.95 28.54
N GLU A 76 -23.39 30.27 27.86
CA GLU A 76 -24.01 29.04 28.35
C GLU A 76 -23.06 27.83 28.32
N ARG A 77 -22.07 27.82 27.41
CA ARG A 77 -21.04 26.77 27.34
C ARG A 77 -20.17 26.72 28.60
N LYS A 78 -19.95 27.86 29.29
CA LYS A 78 -19.20 27.90 30.56
C LYS A 78 -19.87 27.13 31.69
N ARG A 79 -21.19 26.87 31.60
CA ARG A 79 -21.97 26.18 32.62
C ARG A 79 -21.94 24.66 32.50
N LEU A 80 -21.29 24.12 31.46
CA LEU A 80 -21.15 22.68 31.19
C LEU A 80 -22.49 21.92 31.34
N PRO A 81 -23.55 22.32 30.61
CA PRO A 81 -24.84 21.67 30.75
C PRO A 81 -24.78 20.22 30.25
N PHE A 82 -25.39 19.31 30.99
CA PHE A 82 -25.46 17.89 30.67
C PHE A 82 -26.89 17.36 30.76
N ALA A 83 -27.22 16.39 29.92
CA ALA A 83 -28.42 15.57 30.03
C ALA A 83 -28.09 14.27 30.75
N LYS A 84 -29.00 13.85 31.63
CA LYS A 84 -28.98 12.52 32.25
C LYS A 84 -30.32 11.85 32.06
N SER A 85 -30.32 10.59 31.64
CA SER A 85 -31.55 9.81 31.52
C SER A 85 -31.29 8.36 31.93
N SER A 86 -32.33 7.73 32.49
CA SER A 86 -32.31 6.36 33.00
C SER A 86 -33.03 5.42 32.06
N PHE A 87 -32.54 4.19 31.95
CA PHE A 87 -33.18 3.12 31.17
C PHE A 87 -33.22 1.82 31.96
N GLU A 88 -34.29 1.07 31.76
CA GLU A 88 -34.44 -0.29 32.30
C GLU A 88 -33.73 -1.31 31.42
N LYS A 89 -33.94 -1.21 30.08
CA LYS A 89 -33.25 -2.02 29.07
C LYS A 89 -32.78 -1.14 27.91
N TYR A 90 -31.53 -1.29 27.51
CA TYR A 90 -30.96 -0.61 26.34
C TYR A 90 -30.17 -1.60 25.49
N VAL A 91 -30.50 -1.69 24.20
CA VAL A 91 -29.92 -2.68 23.29
C VAL A 91 -29.03 -1.98 22.28
N ILE A 92 -27.80 -2.47 22.12
CA ILE A 92 -26.81 -1.96 21.19
C ILE A 92 -26.43 -3.08 20.22
N ASN A 93 -26.67 -2.85 18.93
CA ASN A 93 -26.27 -3.78 17.88
C ASN A 93 -24.92 -3.33 17.31
N ILE A 94 -23.94 -4.23 17.38
CA ILE A 94 -22.58 -4.02 16.89
C ILE A 94 -22.44 -4.79 15.59
N ASP A 95 -22.22 -4.06 14.49
CA ASP A 95 -21.88 -4.66 13.20
C ASP A 95 -20.41 -5.13 13.19
N LEU A 96 -20.22 -6.44 13.09
CA LEU A 96 -18.91 -7.10 13.10
C LEU A 96 -18.19 -6.99 11.75
N THR A 97 -18.89 -6.61 10.67
CA THR A 97 -18.31 -6.49 9.32
C THR A 97 -17.13 -5.51 9.29
N LYS A 98 -17.17 -4.46 10.13
CA LYS A 98 -16.11 -3.46 10.25
C LYS A 98 -14.97 -3.87 11.18
N LEU A 99 -15.22 -4.75 12.15
CA LEU A 99 -14.20 -5.21 13.09
C LEU A 99 -13.20 -6.14 12.37
N ASN A 100 -13.68 -6.92 11.39
CA ASN A 100 -12.85 -7.70 10.49
C ASN A 100 -11.84 -6.86 9.66
N GLN A 101 -12.02 -5.54 9.53
CA GLN A 101 -11.09 -4.67 8.80
C GLN A 101 -10.01 -4.04 9.70
N ALA A 102 -10.31 -3.82 10.99
CA ALA A 102 -9.45 -3.01 11.87
C ALA A 102 -8.27 -3.79 12.50
N GLU A 103 -8.36 -5.12 12.61
CA GLU A 103 -7.24 -5.98 13.04
C GLU A 103 -6.27 -6.34 11.89
N ILE A 104 -6.54 -5.90 10.65
CA ILE A 104 -5.68 -6.15 9.48
C ILE A 104 -4.58 -5.07 9.33
N ASP A 105 -4.56 -4.04 10.18
CA ASP A 105 -3.63 -2.89 10.06
C ASP A 105 -2.19 -3.23 10.49
N ASP A 106 -1.97 -4.28 11.30
CA ASP A 106 -0.64 -4.54 11.89
C ASP A 106 0.19 -5.61 11.15
N GLY A 107 -0.12 -5.91 9.87
CA GLY A 107 0.54 -7.03 9.21
C GLY A 107 0.48 -7.11 7.70
N ASN A 108 0.50 -6.01 6.93
CA ASN A 108 0.87 -6.04 5.51
C ASN A 108 0.08 -7.08 4.65
N VAL A 109 -1.16 -7.37 5.05
CA VAL A 109 -2.08 -8.21 4.29
C VAL A 109 -2.87 -7.28 3.38
N THR A 110 -2.20 -6.92 2.30
CA THR A 110 -2.81 -6.16 1.23
C THR A 110 -3.91 -7.02 0.58
N SER A 111 -5.08 -6.41 0.32
CA SER A 111 -6.31 -7.11 -0.10
C SER A 111 -6.07 -8.06 -1.27
N GLU A 112 -5.17 -7.72 -2.19
CA GLU A 112 -4.85 -8.51 -3.37
C GLU A 112 -4.22 -9.88 -3.07
N LYS A 113 -3.49 -10.04 -1.96
CA LYS A 113 -2.90 -11.35 -1.61
C LYS A 113 -3.95 -12.37 -1.19
N MET A 114 -5.05 -11.89 -0.60
CA MET A 114 -6.16 -12.71 -0.11
C MET A 114 -7.12 -13.16 -1.22
N LEU A 115 -7.17 -12.43 -2.34
CA LEU A 115 -8.06 -12.75 -3.45
C LEU A 115 -7.67 -14.04 -4.19
N THR A 116 -8.67 -14.71 -4.73
CA THR A 116 -8.48 -15.84 -5.67
C THR A 116 -8.06 -15.35 -7.05
N VAL A 117 -7.51 -16.23 -7.90
CA VAL A 117 -7.08 -15.85 -9.26
C VAL A 117 -8.23 -15.27 -10.12
N PRO A 118 -9.46 -15.83 -10.10
CA PRO A 118 -10.58 -15.25 -10.83
C PRO A 118 -10.95 -13.84 -10.32
N GLU A 119 -11.00 -13.66 -9.01
CA GLU A 119 -11.30 -12.35 -8.40
C GLU A 119 -10.21 -11.32 -8.73
N LEU A 120 -8.94 -11.71 -8.62
CA LEU A 120 -7.79 -10.88 -9.02
C LEU A 120 -7.90 -10.41 -10.47
N LYS A 121 -8.37 -11.26 -11.38
CA LYS A 121 -8.53 -10.88 -12.79
C LYS A 121 -9.64 -9.84 -12.99
N ILE A 122 -10.73 -9.96 -12.25
CA ILE A 122 -11.85 -9.01 -12.29
C ILE A 122 -11.43 -7.66 -11.69
N THR A 123 -10.75 -7.68 -10.54
CA THR A 123 -10.26 -6.46 -9.91
C THR A 123 -9.20 -5.78 -10.77
N LEU A 124 -8.33 -6.55 -11.42
CA LEU A 124 -7.32 -6.03 -12.34
C LEU A 124 -7.92 -5.34 -13.56
N ASP A 125 -8.94 -5.91 -14.19
CA ASP A 125 -9.66 -5.27 -15.30
C ASP A 125 -10.27 -3.93 -14.87
N SER A 126 -10.89 -3.92 -13.69
CA SER A 126 -11.48 -2.71 -13.10
C SER A 126 -10.42 -1.64 -12.81
N LEU A 127 -9.28 -2.04 -12.24
CA LEU A 127 -8.15 -1.15 -11.95
C LEU A 127 -7.53 -0.59 -13.24
N GLN A 128 -7.34 -1.40 -14.26
CA GLN A 128 -6.78 -0.97 -15.55
C GLN A 128 -7.71 0.03 -16.25
N LYS A 129 -9.03 -0.25 -16.23
CA LYS A 129 -10.03 0.67 -16.78
C LYS A 129 -10.05 2.01 -16.04
N SER A 130 -9.95 1.97 -14.71
CA SER A 130 -9.85 3.15 -13.87
C SER A 130 -8.59 3.96 -14.19
N TYR A 131 -7.44 3.30 -14.26
CA TYR A 131 -6.16 3.92 -14.62
C TYR A 131 -6.21 4.62 -15.98
N ASN A 132 -6.71 3.95 -17.02
CA ASN A 132 -6.81 4.54 -18.36
C ASN A 132 -7.74 5.76 -18.38
N LYS A 133 -8.84 5.72 -17.61
CA LYS A 133 -9.76 6.85 -17.47
C LYS A 133 -9.09 8.02 -16.76
N ASP A 134 -8.33 7.77 -15.70
CA ASP A 134 -7.65 8.79 -14.92
C ASP A 134 -6.54 9.47 -15.73
N VAL A 135 -5.79 8.72 -16.55
CA VAL A 135 -4.79 9.28 -17.47
C VAL A 135 -5.43 10.29 -18.43
N ILE A 136 -6.56 9.93 -19.05
CA ILE A 136 -7.30 10.84 -19.96
C ILE A 136 -7.82 12.05 -19.19
N SER A 137 -8.46 11.81 -18.03
CA SER A 137 -8.98 12.88 -17.17
C SER A 137 -7.89 13.86 -16.72
N TYR A 138 -6.70 13.38 -16.36
CA TYR A 138 -5.59 14.22 -15.93
C TYR A 138 -5.03 15.04 -17.09
N ALA A 139 -4.93 14.46 -18.29
CA ALA A 139 -4.55 15.19 -19.49
C ALA A 139 -5.56 16.31 -19.81
N ASP A 140 -6.86 15.98 -19.83
CA ASP A 140 -7.93 16.93 -20.12
C ASP A 140 -7.99 18.06 -19.08
N ASN A 141 -7.83 17.75 -17.78
CA ASN A 141 -7.86 18.76 -16.72
C ASN A 141 -6.70 19.76 -16.82
N VAL A 142 -5.50 19.32 -17.23
CA VAL A 142 -4.36 20.22 -17.46
C VAL A 142 -4.64 21.16 -18.63
N VAL A 143 -5.16 20.63 -19.74
CA VAL A 143 -5.53 21.43 -20.92
C VAL A 143 -6.66 22.41 -20.59
N MET A 144 -7.71 21.96 -19.91
CA MET A 144 -8.89 22.78 -19.60
C MET A 144 -8.56 23.90 -18.60
N ARG A 145 -7.60 23.73 -17.68
CA ARG A 145 -7.09 24.84 -16.86
C ARG A 145 -6.43 25.91 -17.72
N SER A 146 -5.62 25.52 -18.71
CA SER A 146 -5.01 26.46 -19.64
C SER A 146 -6.07 27.18 -20.47
N ASP A 147 -7.06 26.45 -21.00
CA ASP A 147 -8.09 26.99 -21.89
C ASP A 147 -9.08 27.91 -21.16
N ASN A 148 -9.40 27.63 -19.89
CA ASN A 148 -10.24 28.50 -19.07
C ASN A 148 -9.58 29.84 -18.72
N ILE A 149 -8.24 29.92 -18.70
CA ILE A 149 -7.53 31.20 -18.56
C ILE A 149 -7.71 32.05 -19.83
N PHE A 150 -7.75 31.44 -21.01
CA PHE A 150 -7.97 32.14 -22.29
C PHE A 150 -9.45 32.43 -22.60
N ARG A 151 -10.38 31.57 -22.17
CA ARG A 151 -11.83 31.74 -22.38
C ARG A 151 -12.47 32.80 -21.50
N LYS A 152 -11.90 33.13 -20.34
CA LYS A 152 -12.47 34.13 -19.42
C LYS A 152 -12.47 35.56 -19.97
N ASN A 153 -11.78 35.82 -21.08
CA ASN A 153 -11.72 37.12 -21.75
C ASN A 153 -12.80 37.34 -22.83
N ASN A 154 -13.68 36.36 -23.06
CA ASN A 154 -14.89 36.59 -23.84
C ASN A 154 -16.10 36.61 -22.89
N PRO A 155 -16.31 37.69 -22.09
CA PRO A 155 -17.66 37.94 -21.63
C PRO A 155 -18.50 38.11 -22.89
N THR A 156 -19.69 37.57 -22.83
CA THR A 156 -20.73 37.65 -23.85
C THR A 156 -20.94 39.11 -24.28
N THR A 157 -20.17 39.61 -25.24
CA THR A 157 -20.52 40.80 -26.00
C THR A 157 -21.55 40.34 -26.99
N THR A 158 -22.81 40.52 -26.58
CA THR A 158 -23.97 40.57 -27.45
C THR A 158 -23.57 41.24 -28.76
N ILE A 159 -23.87 40.54 -29.85
CA ILE A 159 -23.63 40.92 -31.24
C ILE A 159 -24.14 42.35 -31.46
N ALA A 160 -23.27 43.34 -31.34
CA ALA A 160 -23.49 44.70 -31.82
C ALA A 160 -22.65 44.83 -33.08
N THR A 161 -23.33 44.66 -34.22
CA THR A 161 -22.87 44.97 -35.56
C THR A 161 -22.22 46.36 -35.58
N SER A 162 -20.90 46.40 -35.74
CA SER A 162 -20.17 47.55 -36.27
C SER A 162 -18.96 47.03 -37.04
N PRO A 163 -18.59 47.73 -38.13
CA PRO A 163 -18.05 47.11 -39.33
C PRO A 163 -16.64 46.59 -39.12
N LYS A 164 -16.27 45.59 -39.93
CA LYS A 164 -14.90 45.09 -40.11
C LYS A 164 -13.95 46.25 -40.38
N GLU A 165 -13.45 46.90 -39.34
CA GLU A 165 -12.19 47.62 -39.45
C GLU A 165 -11.12 46.54 -39.55
N SER A 166 -10.56 46.48 -40.75
CA SER A 166 -9.38 45.72 -41.10
C SER A 166 -8.33 45.94 -40.03
N ILE A 167 -8.19 44.97 -39.11
CA ILE A 167 -7.00 44.81 -38.29
C ILE A 167 -5.91 44.49 -39.31
N ALA A 168 -5.21 45.55 -39.75
CA ALA A 168 -3.98 45.42 -40.50
C ALA A 168 -3.13 44.39 -39.77
N LYS A 169 -2.54 43.45 -40.52
CA LYS A 169 -1.55 42.48 -40.04
C LYS A 169 -0.44 43.23 -39.30
N ALA A 170 -0.66 43.53 -38.03
CA ALA A 170 0.36 44.03 -37.15
C ALA A 170 1.32 42.88 -37.00
N GLU A 171 2.54 43.04 -37.52
CA GLU A 171 3.63 42.12 -37.24
C GLU A 171 3.65 41.87 -35.73
N PRO A 172 3.78 40.60 -35.29
CA PRO A 172 3.73 40.28 -33.89
C PRO A 172 4.84 41.08 -33.20
N LYS A 173 4.46 42.13 -32.46
CA LYS A 173 5.40 42.83 -31.60
C LYS A 173 6.02 41.75 -30.72
N LYS A 174 7.34 41.52 -30.90
CA LYS A 174 8.10 40.48 -30.21
C LYS A 174 7.94 40.50 -28.69
N ASP A 175 7.48 41.62 -28.14
CA ASP A 175 7.21 41.78 -26.72
C ASP A 175 5.78 42.29 -26.47
N ILE A 176 4.87 41.34 -26.24
CA ILE A 176 3.48 41.57 -25.83
C ILE A 176 3.37 42.29 -24.48
N LEU A 177 4.41 42.26 -23.63
CA LEU A 177 4.41 43.00 -22.37
C LEU A 177 4.56 44.52 -22.60
N SER A 178 5.11 44.94 -23.75
CA SER A 178 5.33 46.36 -24.05
C SER A 178 4.05 47.19 -24.11
N ILE A 179 2.89 46.55 -24.29
CA ILE A 179 1.56 47.16 -24.42
C ILE A 179 1.01 47.62 -23.06
N PHE A 180 1.49 47.05 -21.95
CA PHE A 180 0.94 47.26 -20.60
C PHE A 180 1.79 48.24 -19.77
N ASN A 181 1.18 48.89 -18.78
CA ASN A 181 1.87 49.75 -17.81
C ASN A 181 2.78 48.93 -16.87
N ALA A 182 3.78 49.55 -16.23
CA ALA A 182 4.73 48.88 -15.35
C ALA A 182 4.06 48.09 -14.21
N THR A 183 2.98 48.63 -13.62
CA THR A 183 2.19 47.95 -12.58
C THR A 183 1.44 46.74 -13.13
N GLU A 184 0.84 46.87 -14.32
CA GLU A 184 0.11 45.80 -14.99
C GLU A 184 1.05 44.67 -15.42
N ARG A 185 2.25 45.01 -15.93
CA ARG A 185 3.30 44.02 -16.26
C ARG A 185 3.66 43.17 -15.05
N LYS A 186 3.84 43.80 -13.88
CA LYS A 186 4.17 43.08 -12.64
C LYS A 186 3.03 42.16 -12.22
N GLN A 187 1.79 42.62 -12.29
CA GLN A 187 0.61 41.80 -11.95
C GLN A 187 0.43 40.62 -12.90
N ILE A 188 0.60 40.82 -14.22
CA ILE A 188 0.54 39.76 -15.23
C ILE A 188 1.63 38.72 -14.99
N LEU A 189 2.86 39.17 -14.69
CA LEU A 189 3.97 38.25 -14.43
C LEU A 189 3.78 37.43 -13.16
N GLU A 190 3.30 38.03 -12.07
CA GLU A 190 2.98 37.30 -10.82
C GLU A 190 1.82 36.32 -11.03
N MET A 191 0.79 36.69 -11.80
CA MET A 191 -0.30 35.79 -12.14
C MET A 191 0.18 34.62 -13.01
N ALA A 192 1.04 34.89 -14.00
CA ALA A 192 1.65 33.87 -14.85
C ALA A 192 2.51 32.91 -14.02
N LYS A 193 3.36 33.44 -13.13
CA LYS A 193 4.19 32.65 -12.21
C LYS A 193 3.32 31.76 -11.31
N SER A 194 2.29 32.33 -10.69
CA SER A 194 1.36 31.59 -9.83
C SER A 194 0.64 30.46 -10.58
N ASN A 195 0.19 30.73 -11.81
CA ASN A 195 -0.46 29.72 -12.66
C ASN A 195 0.50 28.58 -13.05
N VAL A 196 1.76 28.91 -13.39
CA VAL A 196 2.78 27.90 -13.71
C VAL A 196 3.07 27.03 -12.50
N THR A 197 3.33 27.63 -11.33
CA THR A 197 3.60 26.87 -10.10
C THR A 197 2.41 26.00 -9.67
N SER A 198 1.19 26.51 -9.81
CA SER A 198 -0.02 25.73 -9.50
C SER A 198 -0.21 24.55 -10.46
N THR A 199 0.12 24.75 -11.74
CA THR A 199 0.05 23.69 -12.76
C THR A 199 1.14 22.64 -12.53
N GLU A 200 2.36 23.06 -12.22
CA GLU A 200 3.46 22.18 -11.86
C GLU A 200 3.11 21.30 -10.66
N PHE A 201 2.57 21.89 -9.59
CA PHE A 201 2.12 21.15 -8.42
C PHE A 201 1.02 20.13 -8.77
N SER A 202 0.06 20.51 -9.62
CA SER A 202 -1.00 19.60 -10.07
C SER A 202 -0.43 18.45 -10.90
N ILE A 203 0.55 18.69 -11.77
CA ILE A 203 1.19 17.65 -12.58
C ILE A 203 1.99 16.70 -11.69
N GLN A 204 2.77 17.22 -10.76
CA GLN A 204 3.53 16.40 -9.81
C GLN A 204 2.59 15.52 -8.96
N SER A 205 1.49 16.09 -8.49
CA SER A 205 0.47 15.36 -7.71
C SER A 205 -0.20 14.25 -8.54
N ASN A 206 -0.62 14.58 -9.77
CA ASN A 206 -1.25 13.61 -10.68
C ASN A 206 -0.27 12.49 -11.08
N LYS A 207 1.00 12.83 -11.29
CA LYS A 207 2.06 11.85 -11.59
C LYS A 207 2.23 10.86 -10.43
N LEU A 208 2.32 11.35 -9.19
CA LEU A 208 2.46 10.51 -8.01
C LEU A 208 1.24 9.59 -7.81
N ASP A 209 0.04 10.10 -8.06
CA ASP A 209 -1.18 9.29 -8.02
C ASP A 209 -1.20 8.19 -9.10
N LEU A 210 -0.82 8.50 -10.34
CA LEU A 210 -0.68 7.51 -11.42
C LEU A 210 0.37 6.46 -11.10
N GLU A 211 1.52 6.86 -10.55
CA GLU A 211 2.56 5.92 -10.11
C GLU A 211 2.02 4.97 -9.04
N ASN A 212 1.28 5.48 -8.06
CA ASN A 212 0.67 4.62 -7.02
C ASN A 212 -0.37 3.66 -7.58
N LYS A 213 -1.20 4.10 -8.54
CA LYS A 213 -2.15 3.22 -9.24
C LYS A 213 -1.43 2.17 -10.08
N SER A 214 -0.34 2.51 -10.77
CA SER A 214 0.50 1.56 -11.51
C SER A 214 1.09 0.50 -10.57
N LYS A 215 1.69 0.93 -9.45
CA LYS A 215 2.19 0.03 -8.39
C LYS A 215 1.11 -0.92 -7.89
N ASN A 216 -0.11 -0.42 -7.69
CA ASN A 216 -1.23 -1.26 -7.27
C ASN A 216 -1.61 -2.30 -8.33
N ILE A 217 -1.67 -1.93 -9.61
CA ILE A 217 -1.92 -2.88 -10.71
C ILE A 217 -0.80 -3.94 -10.77
N ASN A 218 0.45 -3.52 -10.63
CA ASN A 218 1.60 -4.42 -10.62
C ASN A 218 1.56 -5.40 -9.44
N ASN A 219 1.14 -4.95 -8.24
CA ASN A 219 0.92 -5.84 -7.10
C ASN A 219 -0.10 -6.95 -7.39
N HIS A 220 -1.18 -6.63 -8.11
CA HIS A 220 -2.21 -7.62 -8.47
C HIS A 220 -1.67 -8.63 -9.49
N TRP A 221 -0.95 -8.18 -10.53
CA TRP A 221 -0.27 -9.08 -11.47
C TRP A 221 0.74 -9.98 -10.75
N LEU A 222 1.52 -9.41 -9.84
CA LEU A 222 2.51 -10.14 -9.06
C LEU A 222 1.84 -11.21 -8.18
N ALA A 223 0.73 -10.87 -7.50
CA ALA A 223 -0.02 -11.82 -6.68
C ALA A 223 -0.56 -13.01 -7.49
N ILE A 224 -0.97 -12.79 -8.74
CA ILE A 224 -1.35 -13.88 -9.66
C ILE A 224 -0.15 -14.78 -9.93
N HIS A 225 0.99 -14.22 -10.33
CA HIS A 225 2.17 -15.01 -10.66
C HIS A 225 2.76 -15.74 -9.45
N GLU A 226 2.76 -15.12 -8.26
CA GLU A 226 3.27 -15.72 -7.01
C GLU A 226 2.54 -17.03 -6.66
N LYS A 227 1.23 -17.10 -6.88
CA LYS A 227 0.46 -18.34 -6.63
C LYS A 227 0.99 -19.51 -7.48
N PHE A 228 1.41 -19.26 -8.72
CA PHE A 228 2.02 -20.29 -9.58
C PHE A 228 3.49 -20.56 -9.22
N VAL A 229 4.25 -19.51 -8.91
CA VAL A 229 5.67 -19.61 -8.54
C VAL A 229 5.85 -20.42 -7.26
N ILE A 230 4.97 -20.29 -6.27
CA ILE A 230 5.04 -21.08 -5.03
C ILE A 230 4.99 -22.59 -5.33
N ALA A 231 4.04 -23.03 -6.17
CA ALA A 231 3.93 -24.43 -6.57
C ALA A 231 5.17 -24.89 -7.36
N TYR A 232 5.66 -24.07 -8.28
CA TYR A 232 6.89 -24.37 -9.02
C TYR A 232 8.13 -24.42 -8.12
N SER A 233 8.20 -23.57 -7.10
CA SER A 233 9.31 -23.51 -6.14
C SER A 233 9.46 -24.80 -5.36
N CYS A 234 8.35 -25.45 -4.99
CA CYS A 234 8.37 -26.76 -4.35
C CYS A 234 9.04 -27.82 -5.23
N LEU A 235 8.70 -27.86 -6.53
CA LEU A 235 9.33 -28.77 -7.48
C LEU A 235 10.82 -28.45 -7.65
N LEU A 236 11.16 -27.17 -7.81
CA LEU A 236 12.54 -26.73 -7.99
C LEU A 236 13.40 -27.08 -6.77
N MET A 237 12.89 -26.87 -5.55
CA MET A 237 13.61 -27.24 -4.32
C MET A 237 13.80 -28.75 -4.17
N PHE A 238 12.83 -29.55 -4.63
CA PHE A 238 12.98 -31.01 -4.67
C PHE A 238 14.13 -31.44 -5.60
N PHE A 239 14.20 -30.87 -6.81
CA PHE A 239 15.28 -31.14 -7.77
C PHE A 239 16.65 -30.61 -7.35
N ILE A 240 16.72 -29.62 -6.46
CA ILE A 240 17.99 -29.19 -5.88
C ILE A 240 18.37 -30.11 -4.71
N GLY A 241 17.44 -30.41 -3.82
CA GLY A 241 17.69 -31.15 -2.58
C GLY A 241 18.11 -32.60 -2.81
N ALA A 242 17.44 -33.32 -3.72
CA ALA A 242 17.74 -34.74 -3.97
C ALA A 242 19.18 -34.97 -4.51
N PRO A 243 19.64 -34.24 -5.54
CA PRO A 243 21.04 -34.28 -5.99
C PRO A 243 22.05 -33.89 -4.91
N LEU A 244 21.79 -32.83 -4.15
CA LEU A 244 22.72 -32.37 -3.10
C LEU A 244 22.91 -33.40 -1.99
N GLY A 245 21.83 -34.07 -1.58
CA GLY A 245 21.90 -35.17 -0.61
C GLY A 245 22.66 -36.39 -1.14
N ALA A 246 22.52 -36.71 -2.42
CA ALA A 246 23.23 -37.83 -3.05
C ALA A 246 24.72 -37.55 -3.27
N ILE A 247 25.09 -36.32 -3.68
CA ILE A 247 26.47 -35.98 -4.01
C ILE A 247 27.34 -35.80 -2.75
N ILE A 248 26.82 -35.15 -1.69
CA ILE A 248 27.60 -34.81 -0.50
C ILE A 248 27.55 -35.96 0.51
N ARG A 249 28.21 -37.07 0.17
CA ARG A 249 28.22 -38.31 0.99
C ARG A 249 29.28 -38.33 2.11
N LYS A 250 30.27 -37.43 2.10
CA LYS A 250 31.46 -37.47 3.00
C LYS A 250 31.47 -36.48 4.19
N GLY A 251 30.32 -35.92 4.59
CA GLY A 251 30.25 -34.83 5.59
C GLY A 251 29.33 -35.02 6.80
N GLY A 252 28.85 -36.24 7.08
CA GLY A 252 27.81 -36.46 8.09
C GLY A 252 26.43 -35.92 7.67
N LEU A 253 25.37 -36.26 8.42
CA LEU A 253 23.98 -35.89 8.09
C LEU A 253 23.74 -34.36 8.05
N GLY A 254 24.60 -33.56 8.70
CA GLY A 254 24.42 -32.11 8.83
C GLY A 254 24.88 -31.28 7.63
N LEU A 255 25.92 -31.70 6.90
CA LEU A 255 26.49 -30.88 5.81
C LEU A 255 25.50 -30.64 4.66
N PRO A 256 24.74 -31.64 4.16
CA PRO A 256 23.72 -31.41 3.13
C PRO A 256 22.60 -30.46 3.59
N ILE A 257 22.23 -30.52 4.87
CA ILE A 257 21.19 -29.66 5.46
C ILE A 257 21.63 -28.20 5.43
N VAL A 258 22.88 -27.90 5.82
CA VAL A 258 23.40 -26.52 5.79
C VAL A 258 23.37 -25.94 4.38
N PHE A 259 23.82 -26.70 3.37
CA PHE A 259 23.76 -26.25 1.98
C PHE A 259 22.33 -26.06 1.47
N ALA A 260 21.38 -26.94 1.85
CA ALA A 260 19.97 -26.79 1.50
C ALA A 260 19.38 -25.48 2.06
N VAL A 261 19.65 -25.17 3.33
CA VAL A 261 19.20 -23.91 3.97
C VAL A 261 19.82 -22.69 3.29
N LEU A 262 21.11 -22.74 2.95
CA LEU A 262 21.80 -21.63 2.27
C LEU A 262 21.18 -21.33 0.90
N ILE A 263 20.88 -22.38 0.11
CA ILE A 263 20.23 -22.23 -1.19
C ILE A 263 18.79 -21.71 -1.02
N PHE A 264 18.05 -22.20 -0.02
CA PHE A 264 16.71 -21.71 0.29
C PHE A 264 16.71 -20.21 0.62
N ILE A 265 17.62 -19.74 1.47
CA ILE A 265 17.77 -18.31 1.81
C ILE A 265 18.12 -17.50 0.56
N THR A 266 19.05 -18.00 -0.27
CA THR A 266 19.46 -17.33 -1.51
C THR A 266 18.28 -17.20 -2.48
N PHE A 267 17.53 -18.28 -2.68
CA PHE A 267 16.31 -18.27 -3.49
C PHE A 267 15.31 -17.24 -2.97
N HIS A 268 15.04 -17.24 -1.65
CA HIS A 268 14.08 -16.33 -1.04
C HIS A 268 14.51 -14.85 -1.17
N PHE A 269 15.81 -14.58 -1.01
CA PHE A 269 16.37 -13.24 -1.17
C PHE A 269 16.19 -12.72 -2.60
N ILE A 270 16.55 -13.53 -3.61
CA ILE A 270 16.41 -13.16 -5.02
C ILE A 270 14.93 -12.99 -5.39
N ASN A 271 14.05 -13.86 -4.90
CA ASN A 271 12.62 -13.76 -5.14
C ASN A 271 12.03 -12.48 -4.55
N THR A 272 12.40 -12.14 -3.31
CA THR A 272 11.97 -10.91 -2.64
C THR A 272 12.51 -9.67 -3.34
N PHE A 273 13.75 -9.71 -3.82
CA PHE A 273 14.35 -8.63 -4.59
C PHE A 273 13.59 -8.42 -5.91
N GLY A 274 13.34 -9.47 -6.69
CA GLY A 274 12.63 -9.39 -7.97
C GLY A 274 11.20 -8.86 -7.81
N ARG A 275 10.53 -9.31 -6.74
CA ARG A 275 9.25 -8.77 -6.30
C ARG A 275 9.32 -7.26 -6.09
N LYS A 276 10.25 -6.76 -5.28
CA LYS A 276 10.36 -5.31 -5.01
C LYS A 276 10.61 -4.48 -6.27
N VAL A 277 11.47 -4.96 -7.17
CA VAL A 277 11.76 -4.26 -8.44
C VAL A 277 10.52 -4.23 -9.35
N ALA A 278 9.77 -5.34 -9.43
CA ALA A 278 8.50 -5.36 -10.18
C ALA A 278 7.43 -4.46 -9.56
N GLN A 279 7.37 -4.36 -8.23
CA GLN A 279 6.45 -3.46 -7.55
C GLN A 279 6.73 -1.99 -7.89
N GLN A 280 7.98 -1.63 -8.17
CA GLN A 280 8.38 -0.27 -8.53
C GLN A 280 8.17 0.05 -10.01
N ASP A 281 7.57 -0.85 -10.79
CA ASP A 281 7.34 -0.70 -12.23
C ASP A 281 8.64 -0.61 -13.05
N GLU A 282 9.76 -1.07 -12.48
CA GLU A 282 11.07 -1.07 -13.16
C GLU A 282 11.23 -2.29 -14.09
N ILE A 283 10.63 -3.42 -13.72
CA ILE A 283 10.59 -4.64 -14.52
C ILE A 283 9.16 -5.16 -14.64
N PRO A 284 8.81 -5.88 -15.72
CA PRO A 284 7.50 -6.50 -15.86
C PRO A 284 7.19 -7.43 -14.67
N PRO A 285 5.96 -7.40 -14.12
CA PRO A 285 5.56 -8.24 -12.98
C PRO A 285 5.82 -9.73 -13.17
N PHE A 286 5.66 -10.23 -14.40
CA PHE A 286 6.00 -11.59 -14.79
C PHE A 286 7.48 -11.89 -14.53
N LEU A 287 8.40 -11.05 -15.01
CA LEU A 287 9.83 -11.30 -14.86
C LEU A 287 10.25 -11.18 -13.39
N GLY A 288 9.71 -10.23 -12.64
CA GLY A 288 10.00 -10.07 -11.22
C GLY A 288 9.57 -11.24 -10.36
N ALA A 289 8.35 -11.79 -10.57
CA ALA A 289 7.89 -12.97 -9.85
C ALA A 289 8.67 -14.24 -10.22
N TRP A 290 9.05 -14.40 -11.49
CA TRP A 290 9.75 -15.60 -11.96
C TRP A 290 11.27 -15.50 -11.87
N MET A 291 11.82 -14.37 -11.42
CA MET A 291 13.26 -14.08 -11.48
C MET A 291 14.11 -15.15 -10.78
N ALA A 292 13.74 -15.51 -9.54
CA ALA A 292 14.46 -16.54 -8.78
C ALA A 292 14.32 -17.92 -9.43
N SER A 293 13.14 -18.23 -9.95
CA SER A 293 12.86 -19.50 -10.64
C SER A 293 13.67 -19.63 -11.93
N ILE A 294 13.70 -18.59 -12.76
CA ILE A 294 14.47 -18.55 -14.02
C ILE A 294 15.97 -18.72 -13.74
N LEU A 295 16.48 -18.06 -12.70
CA LEU A 295 17.89 -18.16 -12.34
C LEU A 295 18.27 -19.53 -11.74
N MET A 296 17.42 -20.09 -10.88
CA MET A 296 17.73 -21.35 -10.18
C MET A 296 17.42 -22.60 -11.00
N THR A 297 16.53 -22.53 -11.99
CA THR A 297 16.20 -23.67 -12.85
C THR A 297 17.42 -24.26 -13.58
N PRO A 298 18.25 -23.49 -14.31
CA PRO A 298 19.45 -24.03 -14.96
C PRO A 298 20.45 -24.58 -13.94
N PHE A 299 20.54 -23.98 -12.75
CA PHE A 299 21.38 -24.48 -11.66
C PHE A 299 20.88 -25.84 -11.14
N ALA A 300 19.56 -25.99 -10.95
CA ALA A 300 18.94 -27.25 -10.53
C ALA A 300 19.16 -28.36 -11.57
N ILE A 301 18.99 -28.05 -12.86
CA ILE A 301 19.25 -29.00 -13.96
C ILE A 301 20.73 -29.41 -13.96
N MET A 302 21.65 -28.45 -13.84
CA MET A 302 23.09 -28.71 -13.80
C MET A 302 23.49 -29.61 -12.62
N LEU A 303 22.94 -29.36 -11.43
CA LEU A 303 23.18 -30.19 -10.24
C LEU A 303 22.61 -31.60 -10.40
N THR A 304 21.39 -31.72 -10.93
CA THR A 304 20.75 -33.01 -11.20
C THR A 304 21.59 -33.83 -12.18
N TYR A 305 22.02 -33.21 -13.28
CA TYR A 305 22.88 -33.87 -14.28
C TYR A 305 24.20 -34.37 -13.68
N ARG A 306 24.83 -33.59 -12.79
CA ARG A 306 26.07 -34.01 -12.12
C ARG A 306 25.85 -35.17 -11.15
N ALA A 307 24.76 -35.14 -10.38
CA ALA A 307 24.42 -36.24 -9.48
C ALA A 307 24.16 -37.54 -10.23
N THR A 308 23.43 -37.49 -11.35
CA THR A 308 23.11 -38.69 -12.14
C THR A 308 24.34 -39.32 -12.79
N ASN A 309 25.34 -38.53 -13.17
CA ASN A 309 26.58 -39.03 -13.80
C ASN A 309 27.66 -39.42 -12.78
N ASP A 310 27.35 -39.49 -11.48
CA ASP A 310 28.29 -39.76 -10.39
C ASP A 310 29.55 -38.86 -10.41
N ILE A 311 29.42 -37.68 -11.04
CA ILE A 311 30.47 -36.66 -11.03
C ILE A 311 30.40 -36.00 -9.67
N GLY A 312 31.14 -36.57 -8.72
CA GLY A 312 31.26 -36.01 -7.38
C GLY A 312 31.69 -34.54 -7.44
N ILE A 313 31.27 -33.75 -6.44
CA ILE A 313 31.80 -32.41 -6.14
C ILE A 313 33.27 -32.52 -5.66
N MET A 314 34.10 -33.37 -6.29
CA MET A 314 35.54 -33.15 -6.29
C MET A 314 35.77 -31.94 -7.17
N ILE A 315 35.50 -30.79 -6.59
CA ILE A 315 35.95 -29.52 -7.09
C ILE A 315 37.48 -29.63 -6.99
N ASN A 316 38.14 -29.93 -8.10
CA ASN A 316 39.43 -29.30 -8.34
C ASN A 316 39.12 -27.80 -8.37
N PHE A 317 39.12 -27.20 -7.17
CA PHE A 317 39.04 -25.76 -7.00
C PHE A 317 40.29 -25.10 -7.57
N ASP A 318 41.26 -25.87 -8.09
CA ASP A 318 42.45 -25.43 -8.82
C ASP A 318 42.15 -24.24 -9.74
N TRP A 319 41.07 -24.26 -10.54
CA TRP A 319 40.79 -23.12 -11.43
C TRP A 319 40.45 -21.79 -10.69
N ILE A 320 39.89 -21.85 -9.49
CA ILE A 320 39.59 -20.69 -8.63
C ILE A 320 40.74 -20.40 -7.66
N THR A 321 41.43 -21.41 -7.13
CA THR A 321 42.50 -21.23 -6.13
C THR A 321 43.87 -20.97 -6.73
N ASP A 322 44.14 -21.40 -7.96
CA ASP A 322 45.41 -21.16 -8.66
C ASP A 322 45.72 -19.67 -8.85
N PRO A 323 44.79 -18.79 -9.26
CA PRO A 323 45.07 -17.36 -9.32
C PRO A 323 45.30 -16.74 -7.93
N PHE A 324 44.60 -17.20 -6.89
CA PHE A 324 44.79 -16.70 -5.52
C PHE A 324 46.09 -17.18 -4.87
N LYS A 325 46.49 -18.44 -5.09
CA LYS A 325 47.79 -18.97 -4.66
C LYS A 325 48.94 -18.27 -5.38
N LYS A 326 48.83 -18.04 -6.70
CA LYS A 326 49.85 -17.27 -7.45
C LYS A 326 49.95 -15.83 -6.95
N LEU A 327 48.84 -15.19 -6.61
CA LEU A 327 48.84 -13.82 -6.07
C LEU A 327 49.44 -13.77 -4.66
N PHE A 328 49.11 -14.72 -3.80
CA PHE A 328 49.62 -14.79 -2.43
C PHE A 328 51.13 -15.12 -2.40
N ASN A 329 51.58 -16.11 -3.18
CA ASN A 329 53.00 -16.45 -3.29
C ASN A 329 53.83 -15.32 -3.92
N LYS A 330 53.26 -14.52 -4.82
CA LYS A 330 53.93 -13.34 -5.39
C LYS A 330 54.08 -12.21 -4.36
N ILE A 331 53.21 -12.14 -3.36
CA ILE A 331 53.28 -11.18 -2.25
C ILE A 331 54.25 -11.67 -1.16
N THR A 332 54.35 -12.99 -0.93
CA THR A 332 55.30 -13.55 0.06
C THR A 332 56.73 -13.65 -0.47
N GLN A 333 56.95 -14.00 -1.75
CA GLN A 333 58.30 -14.02 -2.34
C GLN A 333 58.92 -12.64 -2.48
N ASN A 334 58.13 -11.57 -2.64
CA ASN A 334 58.67 -10.21 -2.75
C ASN A 334 59.19 -9.63 -1.42
N ASN A 335 58.95 -10.31 -0.29
CA ASN A 335 59.44 -9.89 1.03
C ASN A 335 60.72 -10.64 1.47
N ASP A 336 61.09 -11.73 0.80
CA ASP A 336 62.34 -12.47 1.11
C ASP A 336 63.55 -11.99 0.27
N ASP A 337 63.32 -11.18 -0.78
CA ASP A 337 64.40 -10.61 -1.63
C ASP A 337 64.90 -9.22 -1.16
N ASN A 338 64.45 -8.74 0.02
CA ASN A 338 64.85 -7.43 0.58
C ASN A 338 65.39 -7.53 2.01
N ASN A 339 66.24 -8.53 2.30
CA ASN A 339 67.05 -8.53 3.53
C ASN A 339 68.50 -8.94 3.29
#